data_AF-A0A3B0UXN9-F1
#
_entry.id   AF-A0A3B0UXN9-F1
#
_cell.length_a   1.000
_cell.length_b   1.000
_cell.length_c   1.000
_cell.angle_alpha   90.00
_cell.angle_beta   90.00
_cell.angle_gamma   90.00
#
_symmetry.space_group_name_H-M   'P 1'
#
loop_
_entity.id
_entity.type
_entity.pdbx_description
1 polymer ?
#
loop_
_entity_poly.entity_id
_entity_poly.type
_entity_poly.pdbx_seq_one_letter_code
_entity_poly.pdbx_strand_id
1 'polypeptide(L)'
;MITIRPKICAAIIFTVLFIAAPLLAAPSMGHLTVKRYNLARSRYNEIKFSPKTARLNNWQAAARAFVRAYKTNPYSDRAPACLLTLGHIYFKMYKRFSNKDYLHKSLTYYDDLASLFPKHPYADDALYHTARIYALTEGDYKDAALTLARLLAVYPNGDMLKKAARDLLRWKAAQTKKEKARTANIRAAAHNTEMALHMAAPGPGLQTAVLKNLRHWSTKDYTRVVIETSKPVIYKGFLLKKQKDHPRRLYINLRNCRVSRRMQKTIPIHNGLLR
;
A
#
# COMPACT_ATOMS: atom_id res chain seq x y z
N MET A 1 -87.89 -19.18 -62.86
CA MET A 1 -87.97 -19.18 -61.39
C MET A 1 -86.57 -19.21 -60.83
N ILE A 2 -86.25 -18.21 -60.02
CA ILE A 2 -84.94 -17.84 -59.49
C ILE A 2 -84.72 -18.60 -58.17
N THR A 3 -83.54 -19.21 -57.97
CA THR A 3 -83.08 -19.64 -56.63
C THR A 3 -81.57 -19.42 -56.49
N ILE A 4 -81.21 -18.20 -56.06
CA ILE A 4 -79.87 -17.85 -55.57
C ILE A 4 -79.85 -18.16 -54.07
N ARG A 5 -78.92 -19.02 -53.62
CA ARG A 5 -78.63 -19.22 -52.18
C ARG A 5 -77.44 -18.33 -51.76
N PRO A 6 -77.57 -17.45 -50.76
CA PRO A 6 -76.43 -16.73 -50.21
C PRO A 6 -75.69 -17.60 -49.17
N LYS A 7 -74.36 -17.62 -49.24
CA LYS A 7 -73.48 -18.17 -48.20
C LYS A 7 -73.35 -17.15 -47.07
N ILE A 8 -73.76 -17.52 -45.85
CA ILE A 8 -73.60 -16.70 -44.64
C ILE A 8 -72.18 -16.93 -44.11
N CYS A 9 -71.33 -15.91 -44.20
CA CYS A 9 -70.04 -15.88 -43.49
C CYS A 9 -70.29 -15.37 -42.06
N ALA A 10 -70.24 -16.27 -41.07
CA ALA A 10 -70.24 -15.89 -39.66
C ALA A 10 -68.85 -15.39 -39.27
N ALA A 11 -68.72 -14.07 -39.05
CA ALA A 11 -67.52 -13.47 -38.47
C ALA A 11 -67.63 -13.53 -36.93
N ILE A 12 -66.78 -14.35 -36.30
CA ILE A 12 -66.66 -14.43 -34.84
C ILE A 12 -65.81 -13.23 -34.39
N ILE A 13 -66.46 -12.23 -33.78
CA ILE A 13 -65.78 -11.09 -33.16
C ILE A 13 -65.34 -11.51 -31.77
N PHE A 14 -64.04 -11.75 -31.59
CA PHE A 14 -63.43 -12.04 -30.29
C PHE A 14 -63.10 -10.70 -29.60
N THR A 15 -64.03 -10.19 -28.81
CA THR A 15 -63.82 -9.00 -27.97
C THR A 15 -62.87 -9.34 -26.82
N VAL A 16 -61.58 -9.04 -27.01
CA VAL A 16 -60.58 -9.08 -25.93
C VAL A 16 -60.86 -7.94 -24.97
N LEU A 17 -61.49 -8.24 -23.83
CA LEU A 17 -61.69 -7.30 -22.73
C LEU A 17 -60.32 -7.02 -22.07
N PHE A 18 -59.68 -5.94 -22.49
CA PHE A 18 -58.45 -5.43 -21.87
C PHE A 18 -58.78 -4.87 -20.48
N ILE A 19 -58.66 -5.70 -19.44
CA ILE A 19 -58.73 -5.23 -18.06
C ILE A 19 -57.45 -4.40 -17.82
N ALA A 20 -57.58 -3.09 -17.96
CA ALA A 20 -56.53 -2.14 -17.59
C ALA A 20 -56.39 -2.13 -16.06
N ALA A 21 -55.61 -3.07 -15.53
CA ALA A 21 -55.13 -2.97 -14.16
C ALA A 21 -54.28 -1.68 -14.06
N PRO A 22 -54.55 -0.78 -13.10
CA PRO A 22 -53.71 0.40 -12.91
C PRO A 22 -52.31 -0.09 -12.53
N LEU A 23 -51.37 0.09 -13.45
CA LEU A 23 -49.95 -0.13 -13.20
C LEU A 23 -49.51 0.91 -12.18
N LEU A 24 -49.62 0.58 -10.89
CA LEU A 24 -48.97 1.33 -9.81
C LEU A 24 -47.48 1.28 -10.11
N ALA A 25 -46.96 2.34 -10.74
CA ALA A 25 -45.56 2.47 -11.08
C ALA A 25 -44.76 2.40 -9.78
N ALA A 26 -44.15 1.23 -9.52
CA ALA A 26 -43.20 1.09 -8.44
C ALA A 26 -42.14 2.20 -8.61
N PRO A 27 -41.83 2.99 -7.57
CA PRO A 27 -40.87 4.06 -7.71
C PRO A 27 -39.58 3.48 -8.27
N SER A 28 -39.11 4.02 -9.40
CA SER A 28 -37.91 3.53 -10.05
C SER A 28 -36.77 3.48 -9.02
N MET A 29 -35.99 2.40 -9.02
CA MET A 29 -34.88 2.20 -8.09
C MET A 29 -33.92 3.41 -8.07
N GLY A 30 -33.84 4.16 -9.17
CA GLY A 30 -33.14 5.44 -9.27
C GLY A 30 -33.68 6.52 -8.33
N HIS A 31 -35.00 6.77 -8.33
CA HIS A 31 -35.62 7.79 -7.47
C HIS A 31 -35.45 7.48 -5.98
N LEU A 32 -35.61 6.21 -5.58
CA LEU A 32 -35.37 5.78 -4.21
C LEU A 32 -33.89 5.95 -3.80
N THR A 33 -32.96 5.64 -4.70
CA THR A 33 -31.52 5.80 -4.47
C THR A 33 -31.14 7.27 -4.24
N VAL A 34 -31.68 8.19 -5.04
CA VAL A 34 -31.47 9.63 -4.87
C VAL A 34 -32.01 10.12 -3.52
N LYS A 35 -33.22 9.72 -3.14
CA LYS A 35 -33.78 10.05 -1.82
C LYS A 35 -32.90 9.56 -0.67
N ARG A 36 -32.45 8.30 -0.73
CA ARG A 36 -31.58 7.70 0.29
C ARG A 36 -30.22 8.39 0.35
N TYR A 37 -29.63 8.73 -0.80
CA TYR A 37 -28.38 9.48 -0.89
C TYR A 37 -28.52 10.88 -0.24
N ASN A 38 -29.58 11.62 -0.57
CA ASN A 38 -29.81 12.95 -0.01
C ASN A 38 -30.00 12.93 1.51
N LEU A 39 -30.74 11.95 2.03
CA LEU A 39 -30.88 11.73 3.47
C LEU A 39 -29.53 11.43 4.14
N ALA A 40 -28.72 10.56 3.53
CA ALA A 40 -27.39 10.24 4.03
C ALA A 40 -26.48 11.48 4.06
N ARG A 41 -26.54 12.30 3.01
CA ARG A 41 -25.81 13.56 2.90
C ARG A 41 -26.23 14.58 3.96
N SER A 42 -27.53 14.70 4.25
CA SER A 42 -28.03 15.59 5.34
C SER A 42 -27.41 15.20 6.69
N ARG A 43 -27.49 13.91 7.04
CA ARG A 43 -26.90 13.39 8.29
C ARG A 43 -25.40 13.63 8.38
N TYR A 44 -24.68 13.45 7.27
CA TYR A 44 -23.25 13.73 7.24
C TYR A 44 -22.93 15.22 7.39
N ASN A 45 -23.72 16.10 6.77
CA ASN A 45 -23.56 17.54 6.90
C ASN A 45 -23.80 18.02 8.34
N GLU A 46 -24.83 17.51 9.02
CA GLU A 46 -25.08 17.81 10.43
C GLU A 46 -23.86 17.51 11.31
N ILE A 47 -23.20 16.38 11.08
CA ILE A 47 -22.00 15.97 11.81
C ILE A 47 -20.78 16.83 11.40
N LYS A 48 -20.68 17.21 10.13
CA LYS A 48 -19.56 17.99 9.58
C LYS A 48 -19.55 19.42 10.12
N PHE A 49 -20.72 20.05 10.30
CA PHE A 49 -20.83 21.46 10.67
C PHE A 49 -21.13 21.68 12.17
N SER A 50 -21.53 20.64 12.90
CA SER A 50 -21.82 20.75 14.35
C SER A 50 -20.93 19.82 15.17
N PRO A 51 -19.80 20.30 15.73
CA PRO A 51 -18.89 19.46 16.52
C PRO A 51 -19.56 18.75 17.70
N LYS A 52 -20.60 19.35 18.30
CA LYS A 52 -21.40 18.80 19.42
C LYS A 52 -22.19 17.54 19.03
N THR A 53 -22.61 17.42 17.77
CA THR A 53 -23.38 16.27 17.26
C THR A 53 -22.49 15.17 16.69
N ALA A 54 -21.18 15.40 16.56
CA ALA A 54 -20.24 14.47 15.95
C ALA A 54 -19.80 13.31 16.87
N ARG A 55 -20.76 12.69 17.57
CA ARG A 55 -20.59 11.50 18.42
C ARG A 55 -20.47 10.23 17.58
N LEU A 56 -19.85 9.19 18.13
CA LEU A 56 -19.60 7.92 17.43
C LEU A 56 -20.85 7.34 16.75
N ASN A 57 -21.98 7.27 17.48
CA ASN A 57 -23.23 6.73 16.95
C ASN A 57 -23.76 7.50 15.73
N ASN A 58 -23.56 8.82 15.70
CA ASN A 58 -23.99 9.66 14.59
C ASN A 58 -23.11 9.43 13.36
N TRP A 59 -21.79 9.32 13.53
CA TRP A 59 -20.88 8.93 12.44
C TRP A 59 -21.26 7.59 11.83
N GLN A 60 -21.48 6.58 12.68
CA GLN A 60 -21.92 5.25 12.22
C GLN A 60 -23.29 5.31 11.55
N ALA A 61 -24.22 6.13 12.04
CA ALA A 61 -25.54 6.28 11.43
C ALA A 61 -25.46 6.93 10.04
N ALA A 62 -24.60 7.93 9.85
CA ALA A 62 -24.34 8.53 8.54
C ALA A 62 -23.70 7.53 7.58
N ALA A 63 -22.66 6.79 8.02
CA ALA A 63 -22.05 5.72 7.22
C ALA A 63 -23.08 4.66 6.80
N ARG A 64 -23.89 4.15 7.74
CA ARG A 64 -24.95 3.17 7.42
C ARG A 64 -25.98 3.71 6.42
N ALA A 65 -26.29 5.00 6.46
CA ALA A 65 -27.20 5.62 5.51
C ALA A 65 -26.62 5.62 4.08
N PHE A 66 -25.33 5.94 3.91
CA PHE A 66 -24.65 5.85 2.62
C PHE A 66 -24.53 4.42 2.12
N VAL A 67 -24.21 3.45 2.99
CA VAL A 67 -24.20 2.03 2.62
C VAL A 67 -25.57 1.59 2.10
N ARG A 68 -26.66 1.99 2.77
CA ARG A 68 -28.02 1.68 2.29
C ARG A 68 -28.32 2.34 0.94
N ALA A 69 -27.91 3.60 0.74
CA ALA A 69 -28.08 4.28 -0.54
C ALA A 69 -27.35 3.53 -1.66
N TYR A 70 -26.07 3.19 -1.47
CA TYR A 70 -25.29 2.39 -2.41
C TYR A 70 -25.94 1.03 -2.72
N LYS A 71 -26.30 0.26 -1.69
CA LYS A 71 -26.92 -1.07 -1.86
C LYS A 71 -28.29 -1.04 -2.52
N THR A 72 -28.96 0.11 -2.57
CA THR A 72 -30.26 0.24 -3.25
C THR A 72 -30.08 0.09 -4.74
N ASN A 73 -29.08 0.76 -5.32
CA ASN A 73 -28.72 0.60 -6.71
C ASN A 73 -27.20 0.83 -6.87
N PRO A 74 -26.40 -0.27 -6.82
CA PRO A 74 -24.95 -0.20 -6.93
C PRO A 74 -24.45 0.34 -8.28
N TYR A 75 -25.30 0.39 -9.30
CA TYR A 75 -24.95 0.87 -10.64
C TYR A 75 -25.51 2.27 -10.95
N SER A 76 -26.12 2.93 -9.96
CA SER A 76 -26.64 4.29 -10.15
C SER A 76 -25.53 5.34 -10.29
N ASP A 77 -25.85 6.48 -10.88
CA ASP A 77 -24.96 7.67 -10.93
C ASP A 77 -24.54 8.17 -9.54
N ARG A 78 -25.26 7.77 -8.48
CA ARG A 78 -24.95 8.13 -7.09
C ARG A 78 -23.99 7.13 -6.43
N ALA A 79 -23.79 5.95 -7.00
CA ALA A 79 -22.95 4.92 -6.41
C ALA A 79 -21.49 5.38 -6.22
N PRO A 80 -20.82 6.03 -7.20
CA PRO A 80 -19.46 6.56 -7.00
C PRO A 80 -19.39 7.58 -5.85
N ALA A 81 -20.38 8.47 -5.77
CA ALA A 81 -20.46 9.49 -4.72
C ALA A 81 -20.65 8.87 -3.32
N CYS A 82 -21.43 7.78 -3.22
CA CYS A 82 -21.58 7.02 -1.98
C CYS A 82 -20.24 6.44 -1.51
N LEU A 83 -19.51 5.76 -2.40
CA LEU A 83 -18.23 5.13 -2.08
C LEU A 83 -17.18 6.18 -1.67
N LEU A 84 -17.05 7.27 -2.43
CA LEU A 84 -16.13 8.36 -2.09
C LEU A 84 -16.44 8.92 -0.69
N THR A 85 -17.72 9.19 -0.42
CA THR A 85 -18.15 9.76 0.85
C THR A 85 -17.94 8.78 2.02
N LEU A 86 -18.16 7.48 1.80
CA LEU A 86 -17.87 6.44 2.79
C LEU A 86 -16.37 6.39 3.12
N GLY A 87 -15.50 6.45 2.11
CA GLY A 87 -14.06 6.61 2.28
C GLY A 87 -13.72 7.80 3.18
N HIS A 88 -14.29 8.99 2.91
CA HIS A 88 -14.06 10.19 3.72
C HIS A 88 -14.60 10.06 5.15
N ILE A 89 -15.80 9.51 5.32
CA ILE A 89 -16.43 9.32 6.64
C ILE A 89 -15.54 8.44 7.50
N TYR A 90 -15.15 7.27 6.99
CA TYR A 90 -14.34 6.33 7.76
C TYR A 90 -12.93 6.85 8.05
N PHE A 91 -12.32 7.59 7.13
CA PHE A 91 -11.04 8.25 7.42
C PHE A 91 -11.16 9.28 8.56
N LYS A 92 -12.23 10.08 8.56
CA LYS A 92 -12.49 11.04 9.66
C LYS A 92 -12.75 10.33 10.98
N MET A 93 -13.46 9.21 10.96
CA MET A 93 -13.66 8.37 12.14
C MET A 93 -12.33 7.82 12.67
N TYR A 94 -11.45 7.31 11.79
CA TYR A 94 -10.10 6.90 12.18
C TYR A 94 -9.31 8.05 12.84
N LYS A 95 -9.30 9.24 12.21
CA LYS A 95 -8.59 10.42 12.76
C LYS A 95 -9.10 10.86 14.12
N ARG A 96 -10.38 10.63 14.42
CA ARG A 96 -11.01 11.07 15.68
C ARG A 96 -10.93 10.02 16.79
N PHE A 97 -11.10 8.75 16.44
CA PHE A 97 -11.25 7.65 17.40
C PHE A 97 -10.06 6.68 17.43
N SER A 98 -9.05 6.89 16.57
CA SER A 98 -7.81 6.11 16.48
C SER A 98 -8.01 4.59 16.28
N ASN A 99 -9.20 4.16 15.83
CA ASN A 99 -9.49 2.76 15.57
C ASN A 99 -9.13 2.39 14.12
N LYS A 100 -8.22 1.41 13.96
CA LYS A 100 -7.70 0.92 12.67
C LYS A 100 -8.76 0.26 11.78
N ASP A 101 -9.86 -0.25 12.33
CA ASP A 101 -10.94 -0.82 11.52
C ASP A 101 -11.59 0.26 10.62
N TYR A 102 -11.66 1.50 11.12
CA TYR A 102 -12.14 2.62 10.32
C TYR A 102 -11.12 3.02 9.24
N LEU A 103 -9.83 2.89 9.52
CA LEU A 103 -8.81 3.11 8.50
C LEU A 103 -8.93 2.08 7.37
N HIS A 104 -9.05 0.79 7.74
CA HIS A 104 -9.21 -0.29 6.77
C HIS A 104 -10.46 -0.08 5.91
N LYS A 105 -11.62 0.19 6.53
CA LYS A 105 -12.86 0.50 5.79
C LYS A 105 -12.70 1.68 4.84
N SER A 106 -11.99 2.73 5.25
CA SER A 106 -11.74 3.89 4.40
C SER A 106 -10.97 3.50 3.13
N LEU A 107 -9.89 2.74 3.28
CA LEU A 107 -9.09 2.22 2.16
C LEU A 107 -9.91 1.30 1.26
N THR A 108 -10.72 0.40 1.83
CA THR A 108 -11.62 -0.49 1.07
C THR A 108 -12.58 0.32 0.19
N TYR A 109 -13.24 1.34 0.72
CA TYR A 109 -14.18 2.12 -0.10
C TYR A 109 -13.52 2.95 -1.20
N TYR A 110 -12.29 3.42 -1.00
CA TYR A 110 -11.54 4.05 -2.09
C TYR A 110 -11.11 3.03 -3.15
N ASP A 111 -10.67 1.84 -2.73
CA ASP A 111 -10.30 0.77 -3.64
C ASP A 111 -11.50 0.28 -4.46
N ASP A 112 -12.66 0.08 -3.82
CA ASP A 112 -13.93 -0.23 -4.48
C ASP A 112 -14.29 0.85 -5.52
N LEU A 113 -14.14 2.13 -5.18
CA LEU A 113 -14.43 3.23 -6.10
C LEU A 113 -13.51 3.21 -7.33
N ALA A 114 -12.20 3.08 -7.11
CA ALA A 114 -11.22 3.03 -8.19
C ALA A 114 -11.36 1.77 -9.06
N SER A 115 -11.80 0.65 -8.48
CA SER A 115 -11.92 -0.64 -9.17
C SER A 115 -13.26 -0.81 -9.90
N LEU A 116 -14.37 -0.40 -9.28
CA LEU A 116 -15.72 -0.56 -9.83
C LEU A 116 -16.10 0.58 -10.79
N PHE A 117 -15.53 1.78 -10.59
CA PHE A 117 -15.83 2.96 -11.42
C PHE A 117 -14.57 3.61 -11.99
N PRO A 118 -13.67 2.87 -12.68
CA PRO A 118 -12.37 3.37 -13.12
C PRO A 118 -12.43 4.49 -14.17
N LYS A 119 -13.60 4.74 -14.77
CA LYS A 119 -13.82 5.84 -15.74
C LYS A 119 -14.49 7.06 -15.11
N HIS A 120 -14.99 6.94 -13.87
CA HIS A 120 -15.67 8.04 -13.20
C HIS A 120 -14.64 9.04 -12.65
N PRO A 121 -14.88 10.37 -12.70
CA PRO A 121 -13.95 11.37 -12.18
C PRO A 121 -13.42 11.05 -10.78
N TYR A 122 -14.30 10.70 -9.83
CA TYR A 122 -13.90 10.34 -8.46
C TYR A 122 -12.93 9.16 -8.28
N ALA A 123 -12.59 8.41 -9.32
CA ALA A 123 -11.58 7.37 -9.22
C ALA A 123 -10.17 7.94 -8.97
N ASP A 124 -9.86 9.13 -9.50
CA ASP A 124 -8.58 9.79 -9.21
C ASP A 124 -8.57 10.39 -7.79
N ASP A 125 -9.69 10.96 -7.32
CA ASP A 125 -9.92 11.35 -5.92
C ASP A 125 -9.64 10.18 -4.97
N ALA A 126 -10.17 8.99 -5.28
CA ALA A 126 -9.99 7.80 -4.47
C ALA A 126 -8.52 7.43 -4.32
N LEU A 127 -7.78 7.35 -5.44
CA LEU A 127 -6.35 7.07 -5.44
C LEU A 127 -5.55 8.15 -4.71
N TYR A 128 -5.90 9.43 -4.89
CA TYR A 128 -5.25 10.53 -4.20
C TYR A 128 -5.43 10.43 -2.68
N HIS A 129 -6.64 10.11 -2.23
CA HIS A 129 -6.93 9.92 -0.81
C HIS A 129 -6.24 8.69 -0.23
N THR A 130 -6.19 7.56 -0.94
CA THR A 130 -5.43 6.37 -0.56
C THR A 130 -3.95 6.70 -0.37
N ALA A 131 -3.33 7.42 -1.32
CA ALA A 131 -1.93 7.82 -1.21
C ALA A 131 -1.68 8.70 0.02
N ARG A 132 -2.58 9.64 0.31
CA ARG A 132 -2.49 10.48 1.51
C ARG A 132 -2.63 9.68 2.79
N ILE A 133 -3.45 8.63 2.80
CA ILE A 133 -3.56 7.72 3.94
C ILE A 133 -2.22 7.02 4.17
N TYR A 134 -1.62 6.39 3.17
CA TYR A 134 -0.33 5.72 3.30
C TYR A 134 0.77 6.66 3.81
N ALA A 135 0.81 7.89 3.28
CA ALA A 135 1.75 8.91 3.73
C ALA A 135 1.59 9.28 5.21
N LEU A 136 0.37 9.18 5.77
CA LEU A 136 0.08 9.51 7.16
C LEU A 136 0.29 8.35 8.12
N THR A 137 0.02 7.10 7.71
CA THR A 137 -0.11 5.97 8.64
C THR A 137 1.12 5.06 8.70
N GLU A 138 1.83 4.90 7.58
CA GLU A 138 2.93 3.92 7.49
C GLU A 138 4.29 4.56 7.74
N GLY A 139 4.35 5.90 7.77
CA GLY A 139 5.60 6.65 7.97
C GLY A 139 6.62 6.44 6.85
N ASP A 140 6.28 5.67 5.81
CA ASP A 140 7.03 5.45 4.59
C ASP A 140 6.17 5.91 3.41
N TYR A 141 6.48 7.08 2.86
CA TYR A 141 5.96 7.59 1.60
C TYR A 141 6.20 6.72 0.35
N LYS A 142 6.83 5.54 0.42
CA LYS A 142 6.99 4.65 -0.76
C LYS A 142 5.65 4.26 -1.37
N ASP A 143 4.73 3.69 -0.59
CA ASP A 143 3.42 3.24 -1.07
C ASP A 143 2.54 4.42 -1.48
N ALA A 144 2.65 5.54 -0.75
CA ALA A 144 2.05 6.80 -1.15
C ALA A 144 2.55 7.28 -2.52
N ALA A 145 3.87 7.26 -2.75
CA ALA A 145 4.48 7.70 -3.99
C ALA A 145 4.14 6.77 -5.16
N LEU A 146 4.09 5.46 -4.94
CA LEU A 146 3.67 4.48 -5.93
C LEU A 146 2.21 4.70 -6.34
N THR A 147 1.34 4.95 -5.37
CA THR A 147 -0.08 5.23 -5.61
C THR A 147 -0.28 6.51 -6.41
N LEU A 148 0.45 7.59 -6.08
CA LEU A 148 0.41 8.82 -6.87
C LEU A 148 0.99 8.64 -8.28
N ALA A 149 2.05 7.85 -8.44
CA ALA A 149 2.60 7.53 -9.76
C ALA A 149 1.57 6.79 -10.62
N ARG A 150 0.83 5.83 -10.04
CA ARG A 150 -0.30 5.17 -10.71
C ARG A 150 -1.38 6.16 -11.11
N LEU A 151 -1.77 7.08 -10.22
CA LEU A 151 -2.77 8.12 -10.51
C LEU A 151 -2.37 8.95 -11.73
N LEU A 152 -1.12 9.46 -11.75
CA LEU A 152 -0.61 10.28 -12.87
C LEU A 152 -0.60 9.52 -14.20
N ALA A 153 -0.36 8.21 -14.17
CA ALA A 153 -0.32 7.38 -15.36
C ALA A 153 -1.72 7.01 -15.88
N VAL A 154 -2.65 6.68 -14.98
CA VAL A 154 -3.98 6.17 -15.34
C VAL A 154 -4.99 7.29 -15.60
N TYR A 155 -4.83 8.44 -14.95
CA TYR A 155 -5.78 9.57 -15.03
C TYR A 155 -5.10 10.87 -15.52
N PRO A 156 -4.55 10.90 -16.76
CA PRO A 156 -3.76 12.02 -17.27
C PRO A 156 -4.53 13.33 -17.47
N ASN A 157 -5.86 13.31 -17.31
CA ASN A 157 -6.73 14.50 -17.35
C ASN A 157 -7.54 14.73 -16.05
N GLY A 158 -7.21 14.02 -14.97
CA GLY A 158 -7.90 14.13 -13.68
C GLY A 158 -7.64 15.45 -12.93
N ASP A 159 -8.57 15.88 -12.09
CA ASP A 159 -8.44 17.13 -11.32
C ASP A 159 -7.44 16.98 -10.15
N MET A 160 -7.15 15.75 -9.73
CA MET A 160 -6.16 15.45 -8.70
C MET A 160 -4.71 15.53 -9.20
N LEU A 161 -4.45 15.57 -10.50
CA LEU A 161 -3.10 15.52 -11.08
C LEU A 161 -2.14 16.55 -10.49
N LYS A 162 -2.55 17.83 -10.44
CA LYS A 162 -1.68 18.91 -9.95
C LYS A 162 -1.31 18.71 -8.47
N LYS A 163 -2.25 18.19 -7.67
CA LYS A 163 -2.01 17.89 -6.25
C LYS A 163 -1.12 16.66 -6.11
N ALA A 164 -1.41 15.60 -6.87
CA ALA A 164 -0.65 14.36 -6.92
C ALA A 164 0.81 14.60 -7.34
N ALA A 165 1.05 15.33 -8.43
CA ALA A 165 2.42 15.62 -8.88
C ALA A 165 3.23 16.39 -7.83
N ARG A 166 2.62 17.38 -7.19
CA ARG A 166 3.25 18.17 -6.13
C ARG A 166 3.57 17.32 -4.91
N ASP A 167 2.61 16.51 -4.44
CA ASP A 167 2.77 15.65 -3.28
C ASP A 167 3.82 14.56 -3.56
N LEU A 168 3.83 13.98 -4.76
CA LEU A 168 4.82 12.98 -5.19
C LEU A 168 6.25 13.54 -5.11
N LEU A 169 6.47 14.76 -5.62
CA LEU A 169 7.78 15.41 -5.55
C LEU A 169 8.22 15.62 -4.09
N ARG A 170 7.34 16.20 -3.26
CA ARG A 170 7.62 16.46 -1.85
C ARG A 170 7.94 15.16 -1.09
N TRP A 171 7.17 14.11 -1.33
CA TRP A 171 7.32 12.83 -0.65
C TRP A 171 8.54 12.04 -1.10
N LYS A 172 8.90 12.06 -2.40
CA LYS A 172 10.17 11.49 -2.89
C LYS A 172 11.38 12.20 -2.26
N ALA A 173 11.33 13.53 -2.15
CA ALA A 173 12.38 14.29 -1.49
C ALA A 173 12.48 13.94 0.01
N ALA A 174 11.34 13.85 0.70
CA ALA A 174 11.29 13.46 2.11
C ALA A 174 11.81 12.03 2.34
N GLN A 175 11.50 11.09 1.45
CA GLN A 175 12.07 9.73 1.48
C GLN A 175 13.58 9.74 1.34
N THR A 176 14.08 10.44 0.33
CA THR A 176 15.52 10.53 0.08
C THR A 176 16.25 11.11 1.28
N LYS A 177 15.68 12.14 1.92
CA LYS A 177 16.23 12.72 3.16
C LYS A 177 16.25 11.70 4.31
N LYS A 178 15.15 10.97 4.51
CA LYS A 178 15.02 9.93 5.56
C LYS A 178 16.03 8.80 5.34
N GLU A 179 16.19 8.35 4.10
CA GLU A 179 17.15 7.30 3.74
C GLU A 179 18.60 7.76 3.95
N LYS A 180 18.96 8.97 3.48
CA LYS A 180 20.28 9.56 3.74
C LYS A 180 20.59 9.67 5.24
N ALA A 181 19.63 10.13 6.04
CA ALA A 181 19.77 10.20 7.50
C ALA A 181 19.96 8.81 8.12
N ARG A 182 19.21 7.81 7.66
CA ARG A 182 19.37 6.42 8.11
C ARG A 182 20.77 5.89 7.78
N THR A 183 21.25 6.11 6.56
CA THR A 183 22.59 5.70 6.14
C THR A 183 23.69 6.42 6.93
N ALA A 184 23.52 7.72 7.20
CA ALA A 184 24.45 8.49 8.02
C ALA A 184 24.52 7.96 9.46
N ASN A 185 23.38 7.67 10.09
CA ASN A 185 23.32 7.11 11.44
C ASN A 185 23.96 5.73 11.51
N ILE A 186 23.75 4.86 10.50
CA ILE A 186 24.41 3.55 10.43
C ILE A 186 25.93 3.70 10.32
N ARG A 187 26.41 4.63 9.49
CA ARG A 187 27.85 4.91 9.36
C ARG A 187 28.46 5.46 10.65
N ALA A 188 27.78 6.39 11.31
CA ALA A 188 28.22 6.96 12.59
C ALA A 188 28.25 5.89 13.70
N ALA A 189 27.22 5.04 13.77
CA ALA A 189 27.19 3.92 14.71
C ALA A 189 28.36 2.94 14.46
N ALA A 190 28.60 2.57 13.21
CA ALA A 190 29.72 1.70 12.84
C ALA A 190 31.08 2.32 13.21
N HIS A 191 31.26 3.63 12.97
CA HIS A 191 32.48 4.35 13.35
C HIS A 191 32.68 4.40 14.87
N ASN A 192 31.63 4.69 15.64
CA ASN A 192 31.70 4.71 17.10
C ASN A 192 31.99 3.33 17.68
N THR A 193 31.42 2.26 17.10
CA THR A 193 31.77 0.88 17.46
C THR A 193 33.24 0.59 17.17
N GLU A 194 33.75 0.97 16.00
CA GLU A 194 35.17 0.78 15.66
C GLU A 194 36.10 1.56 16.62
N MET A 195 35.73 2.78 17.00
CA MET A 195 36.48 3.62 17.94
C MET A 195 36.44 3.07 19.36
N ALA A 196 35.30 2.60 19.86
CA ALA A 196 35.18 1.96 21.17
C ALA A 196 35.99 0.66 21.25
N LEU A 197 35.99 -0.14 20.18
CA LEU A 197 36.85 -1.32 20.05
C LEU A 197 38.35 -0.93 20.04
N HIS A 198 38.72 0.20 19.44
CA HIS A 198 40.11 0.66 19.41
C HIS A 198 40.57 1.28 20.75
N MET A 199 39.68 1.97 21.47
CA MET A 199 39.93 2.60 22.77
C MET A 199 39.83 1.63 23.95
N ALA A 200 39.24 0.45 23.76
CA ALA A 200 39.47 -0.71 24.60
C ALA A 200 40.92 -1.18 24.40
N ALA A 201 41.86 -0.36 24.87
CA ALA A 201 43.27 -0.66 24.81
C ALA A 201 43.51 -1.96 25.60
N PRO A 202 44.36 -2.85 25.07
CA PRO A 202 44.95 -3.86 25.90
C PRO A 202 45.74 -3.18 27.02
N GLY A 203 45.41 -3.44 28.28
CA GLY A 203 46.36 -3.18 29.37
C GLY A 203 47.72 -3.84 29.04
N PRO A 204 48.83 -3.32 29.58
CA PRO A 204 50.16 -3.89 29.33
C PRO A 204 50.15 -5.37 29.76
N GLY A 205 50.09 -6.28 28.77
CA GLY A 205 49.96 -7.72 29.00
C GLY A 205 49.13 -8.54 27.99
N LEU A 206 48.52 -7.95 26.95
CA LEU A 206 47.69 -8.77 26.03
C LEU A 206 48.50 -9.69 25.12
N GLN A 207 48.46 -10.97 25.46
CA GLN A 207 48.81 -12.11 24.60
C GLN A 207 48.26 -11.91 23.17
N THR A 208 49.00 -12.23 22.11
CA THR A 208 48.47 -12.17 20.73
C THR A 208 47.28 -13.14 20.57
N ALA A 209 46.17 -12.70 19.96
CA ALA A 209 45.06 -13.60 19.64
C ALA A 209 45.51 -14.64 18.60
N VAL A 210 44.90 -15.82 18.60
CA VAL A 210 45.26 -16.90 17.67
C VAL A 210 44.05 -17.27 16.83
N LEU A 211 44.21 -17.29 15.50
CA LEU A 211 43.23 -17.88 14.59
C LEU A 211 43.22 -19.39 14.77
N LYS A 212 42.16 -19.89 15.40
CA LYS A 212 41.97 -21.31 15.75
C LYS A 212 41.48 -22.10 14.54
N ASN A 213 40.51 -21.56 13.82
CA ASN A 213 39.82 -22.29 12.76
C ASN A 213 39.18 -21.36 11.74
N LEU A 214 38.95 -21.88 10.54
CA LEU A 214 38.17 -21.25 9.48
C LEU A 214 37.19 -22.28 8.91
N ARG A 215 35.89 -22.04 9.09
CA ARG A 215 34.83 -22.87 8.50
C ARG A 215 34.16 -22.11 7.37
N HIS A 216 33.67 -22.84 6.37
CA HIS A 216 32.95 -22.25 5.27
C HIS A 216 31.75 -23.11 4.86
N TRP A 217 30.72 -22.44 4.34
CA TRP A 217 29.57 -23.07 3.69
C TRP A 217 29.23 -22.24 2.46
N SER A 218 29.11 -22.88 1.31
CA SER A 218 28.77 -22.22 0.05
C SER A 218 27.57 -22.88 -0.59
N THR A 219 26.68 -22.06 -1.13
CA THR A 219 25.65 -22.46 -2.10
C THR A 219 25.88 -21.71 -3.41
N LYS A 220 24.93 -21.81 -4.34
CA LYS A 220 24.99 -21.08 -5.61
C LYS A 220 25.01 -19.54 -5.41
N ASP A 221 24.24 -19.04 -4.44
CA ASP A 221 23.95 -17.60 -4.30
C ASP A 221 24.48 -16.99 -2.99
N TYR A 222 25.09 -17.78 -2.10
CA TYR A 222 25.72 -17.27 -0.88
C TYR A 222 26.94 -18.08 -0.45
N THR A 223 27.90 -17.41 0.20
CA THR A 223 29.00 -18.06 0.92
C THR A 223 29.12 -17.47 2.31
N ARG A 224 29.18 -18.33 3.33
CA ARG A 224 29.43 -17.96 4.73
C ARG A 224 30.82 -18.44 5.13
N VAL A 225 31.64 -17.53 5.64
CA VAL A 225 32.94 -17.83 6.24
C VAL A 225 32.87 -17.50 7.73
N VAL A 226 33.27 -18.44 8.58
CA VAL A 226 33.33 -18.28 10.04
C VAL A 226 34.79 -18.36 10.46
N ILE A 227 35.28 -17.27 11.05
CA ILE A 227 36.66 -17.09 11.51
C ILE A 227 36.64 -17.20 13.03
N GLU A 228 37.27 -18.25 13.57
CA GLU A 228 37.31 -18.48 15.01
C GLU A 228 38.65 -18.02 15.60
N THR A 229 38.59 -17.08 16.52
CA THR A 229 39.78 -16.58 17.23
C THR A 229 39.77 -17.00 18.69
N SER A 230 40.94 -17.07 19.32
CA SER A 230 41.07 -17.44 20.73
C SER A 230 40.45 -16.43 21.70
N LYS A 231 40.25 -15.19 21.24
CA LYS A 231 39.60 -14.09 21.95
C LYS A 231 39.06 -13.08 20.95
N PRO A 232 38.17 -12.14 21.37
CA PRO A 232 37.67 -11.09 20.49
C PRO A 232 38.82 -10.32 19.81
N VAL A 233 38.67 -10.07 18.51
CA VAL A 233 39.64 -9.31 17.70
C VAL A 233 38.93 -8.22 16.92
N ILE A 234 39.62 -7.09 16.77
CA ILE A 234 39.19 -6.03 15.84
C ILE A 234 39.58 -6.48 14.44
N TYR A 235 38.66 -6.34 13.48
CA TYR A 235 38.93 -6.66 12.09
C TYR A 235 38.52 -5.54 11.14
N LYS A 236 39.18 -5.50 9.97
CA LYS A 236 38.80 -4.64 8.84
C LYS A 236 38.62 -5.47 7.59
N GLY A 237 37.47 -5.32 6.95
CA GLY A 237 37.16 -5.95 5.67
C GLY A 237 37.40 -4.99 4.51
N PHE A 238 38.03 -5.46 3.44
CA PHE A 238 38.22 -4.72 2.19
C PHE A 238 37.75 -5.58 1.02
N LEU A 239 36.94 -5.01 0.14
CA LEU A 239 36.51 -5.68 -1.08
C LEU A 239 37.25 -5.07 -2.26
N LEU A 240 38.28 -5.77 -2.73
CA LEU A 240 39.06 -5.37 -3.89
C LEU A 240 38.29 -5.71 -5.17
N LYS A 241 38.19 -4.72 -6.07
CA LYS A 241 37.58 -4.91 -7.40
C LYS A 241 38.44 -5.88 -8.23
N LYS A 242 37.81 -6.52 -9.23
CA LYS A 242 38.51 -7.33 -10.22
C LYS A 242 39.55 -6.46 -10.96
N GLN A 243 40.77 -6.96 -11.12
CA GLN A 243 41.85 -6.37 -11.91
C GLN A 243 42.40 -7.47 -12.81
N LYS A 244 42.71 -7.21 -14.10
CA LYS A 244 43.19 -8.18 -15.11
C LYS A 244 43.29 -9.65 -14.64
N ASP A 245 44.40 -10.02 -13.98
CA ASP A 245 44.74 -11.41 -13.58
C ASP A 245 44.28 -11.80 -12.17
N HIS A 246 43.57 -10.92 -11.48
CA HIS A 246 43.06 -11.11 -10.13
C HIS A 246 41.52 -10.95 -10.08
N PRO A 247 40.79 -11.99 -9.63
CA PRO A 247 39.36 -11.87 -9.42
C PRO A 247 39.05 -10.85 -8.32
N ARG A 248 37.75 -10.54 -8.15
CA ARG A 248 37.29 -9.75 -7.01
C ARG A 248 37.65 -10.49 -5.72
N ARG A 249 38.30 -9.81 -4.77
CA ARG A 249 38.82 -10.44 -3.54
C ARG A 249 38.28 -9.76 -2.29
N LEU A 250 37.84 -10.56 -1.32
CA LEU A 250 37.52 -10.11 0.03
C LEU A 250 38.75 -10.31 0.92
N TYR A 251 39.31 -9.22 1.44
CA TYR A 251 40.39 -9.21 2.41
C TYR A 251 39.85 -8.91 3.80
N ILE A 252 40.25 -9.68 4.80
CA ILE A 252 39.90 -9.45 6.21
C ILE A 252 41.19 -9.38 7.00
N ASN A 253 41.51 -8.19 7.53
CA ASN A 253 42.66 -7.99 8.39
C ASN A 253 42.22 -8.10 9.85
N LEU A 254 42.83 -9.00 10.63
CA LEU A 254 42.59 -9.19 12.06
C LEU A 254 43.74 -8.53 12.85
N ARG A 255 43.45 -7.50 13.66
CA ARG A 255 44.47 -6.82 14.47
C ARG A 255 44.94 -7.70 15.64
N ASN A 256 46.24 -7.64 15.94
CA ASN A 256 46.90 -8.37 17.04
C ASN A 256 46.51 -9.86 17.08
N CYS A 257 46.38 -10.47 15.90
CA CYS A 257 46.02 -11.85 15.71
C CYS A 257 47.09 -12.56 14.86
N ARG A 258 47.52 -13.74 15.29
CA ARG A 258 48.43 -14.60 14.52
C ARG A 258 47.70 -15.83 14.02
N VAL A 259 48.08 -16.30 12.83
CA VAL A 259 47.59 -17.55 12.27
C VAL A 259 48.27 -18.72 13.01
N SER A 260 47.49 -19.68 13.52
CA SER A 260 48.07 -20.88 14.13
C SER A 260 48.85 -21.69 13.07
N ARG A 261 49.92 -22.39 13.47
CA ARG A 261 50.75 -23.17 12.53
C ARG A 261 49.93 -24.17 11.70
N ARG A 262 48.85 -24.71 12.28
CA ARG A 262 47.93 -25.64 11.60
C ARG A 262 47.11 -25.00 10.47
N MET A 263 46.92 -23.68 10.51
CA MET A 263 46.06 -22.92 9.60
C MET A 263 46.84 -22.12 8.53
N GLN A 264 48.16 -22.29 8.42
CA GLN A 264 48.98 -21.58 7.43
C GLN A 264 48.86 -22.17 6.00
N LYS A 265 47.99 -23.16 5.79
CA LYS A 265 47.73 -23.76 4.47
C LYS A 265 46.56 -23.06 3.79
N THR A 266 46.63 -22.92 2.47
CA THR A 266 45.51 -22.46 1.64
C THR A 266 44.34 -23.44 1.77
N ILE A 267 43.15 -22.93 2.07
CA ILE A 267 41.90 -23.70 2.13
C ILE A 267 41.13 -23.42 0.84
N PRO A 268 41.13 -24.33 -0.14
CA PRO A 268 40.41 -24.09 -1.38
C PRO A 268 38.90 -24.16 -1.14
N ILE A 269 38.15 -23.21 -1.73
CA ILE A 269 36.69 -23.19 -1.74
C ILE A 269 36.27 -23.32 -3.21
N HIS A 270 35.90 -24.54 -3.62
CA HIS A 270 35.66 -24.84 -5.04
C HIS A 270 34.25 -24.46 -5.53
N ASN A 271 33.33 -24.11 -4.62
CA ASN A 271 31.91 -23.93 -4.92
C ASN A 271 31.39 -22.56 -4.44
N GLY A 272 30.48 -21.96 -5.24
CA GLY A 272 29.75 -20.73 -4.89
C GLY A 272 30.43 -19.43 -5.35
N LEU A 273 30.28 -18.39 -4.53
CA LEU A 273 30.70 -17.00 -4.81
C LEU A 273 32.18 -16.70 -4.51
N LEU A 274 32.84 -17.55 -3.71
CA LEU A 274 34.28 -17.50 -3.46
C LEU A 274 34.94 -18.64 -4.24
N ARG A 275 35.95 -18.31 -5.04
CA ARG A 275 36.71 -19.23 -5.90
C ARG A 275 38.16 -18.78 -5.98
#